data_AF-A0AAU1NS30-F1
#
_entry.id   AF-A0AAU1NS30-F1
#
_cell.length_a   1.000
_cell.length_b   1.000
_cell.length_c   1.000
_cell.angle_alpha   90.00
_cell.angle_beta   90.00
_cell.angle_gamma   90.00
#
_symmetry.space_group_name_H-M   'P 1'
#
loop_
_entity.id
_entity.type
_entity.pdbx_description
1 polymer ?
#
loop_
_entity_poly.entity_id
_entity_poly.type
_entity_poly.pdbx_seq_one_letter_code
_entity_poly.pdbx_strand_id
1 'polypeptide(L)'
;MRPAHLPLTSAAVSRRSALAALAGAGAITLLGAGGASADGSADRTGGPAGTGSHDGAHDGATMLIEAFPGAETERLRLDRSLRASEFIPTGRYAAPGAQVTVRIRPGHGALPVLHIGTFDDYNTNPDLKAPRVFPLRAGENTVSDVYGGPLYLSFAGHGQQAAVTFVSGTARMAGFELGRTSEADFQRQLDSITDVPWVELTTGHTILTLTREGALLYRGEDHAALLRLFDTIIDSHNRISGLVGPKPLNRPKAGRYHFNEVSVVPKGVGAYAWHGFNGFPRAYMDRLCTVQGLRTRGWGLYHELGHLNQQAAYQAGGLTEVTVNIYSLAAQRTLGQPSNLLTKDATTGLNWFQSAAPKVGTPGIAYETTFGPYEQLVPLRQLELAFGDDFWPRLHQLVRTEHQHDAPVEDYDHDPAVEARQYRALSTYASRVSGYDLTDFFVRKWAFPIDATGVAEIAALRLPSPPVDPSSLSD
;
A
#
# COMPACT_ATOMS: atom_id res chain seq x y z
N MET A 1 1.00 37.12 -15.41
CA MET A 1 1.87 37.55 -14.30
C MET A 1 1.58 36.66 -13.10
N ARG A 2 2.43 35.67 -12.86
CA ARG A 2 2.42 34.85 -11.64
C ARG A 2 3.35 35.53 -10.62
N PRO A 3 2.99 35.67 -9.35
CA PRO A 3 3.96 36.12 -8.36
C PRO A 3 4.93 34.97 -8.05
N ALA A 4 6.20 35.32 -8.02
CA ALA A 4 7.32 34.48 -7.64
C ALA A 4 7.35 34.31 -6.12
N HIS A 5 7.51 33.07 -5.64
CA HIS A 5 7.90 32.82 -4.25
C HIS A 5 9.43 32.84 -4.15
N LEU A 6 9.94 33.81 -3.39
CA LEU A 6 11.31 33.83 -2.88
C LEU A 6 11.36 33.12 -1.51
N PRO A 7 12.50 32.50 -1.15
CA PRO A 7 12.60 31.56 -0.05
C PRO A 7 12.80 32.27 1.28
N LEU A 8 12.08 31.84 2.31
CA LEU A 8 12.38 32.20 3.70
C LEU A 8 13.22 31.09 4.33
N THR A 9 14.45 31.47 4.68
CA THR A 9 15.37 30.70 5.51
C THR A 9 14.87 30.69 6.96
N SER A 10 14.52 29.52 7.49
CA SER A 10 14.73 29.21 8.90
C SER A 10 14.97 27.71 9.04
N ALA A 11 16.09 27.36 9.64
CA ALA A 11 16.50 25.98 9.87
C ALA A 11 15.67 25.38 11.00
N ALA A 12 14.59 24.67 10.64
CA ALA A 12 13.97 23.70 11.51
C ALA A 12 14.55 22.32 11.17
N VAL A 13 15.23 21.70 12.13
CA VAL A 13 15.72 20.32 12.03
C VAL A 13 14.51 19.40 11.81
N SER A 14 14.34 18.97 10.57
CA SER A 14 13.29 18.03 10.16
C SER A 14 13.40 16.73 10.97
N ARG A 15 12.31 16.31 11.62
CA ARG A 15 12.14 15.05 12.36
C ARG A 15 12.11 13.82 11.42
N ARG A 16 12.94 13.76 10.38
CA ARG A 16 13.07 12.62 9.46
C ARG A 16 14.26 11.70 9.75
N SER A 17 14.95 11.89 10.88
CA SER A 17 16.20 11.18 11.17
C SER A 17 16.08 9.96 12.09
N ALA A 18 14.87 9.50 12.43
CA ALA A 18 14.69 8.47 13.46
C ALA A 18 13.97 7.19 13.00
N LEU A 19 14.14 6.72 11.75
CA LEU A 19 13.50 5.46 11.30
C LEU A 19 14.40 4.51 10.51
N ALA A 20 15.71 4.78 10.43
CA ALA A 20 16.69 3.89 9.81
C ALA A 20 16.94 2.56 10.58
N ALA A 21 16.34 2.37 11.76
CA ALA A 21 16.48 1.14 12.56
C ALA A 21 15.45 0.05 12.23
N LEU A 22 14.40 0.34 11.47
CA LEU A 22 13.33 -0.64 11.18
C LEU A 22 13.73 -1.79 10.24
N ALA A 23 14.84 -1.65 9.51
CA ALA A 23 15.26 -2.65 8.52
C ALA A 23 16.37 -3.63 8.98
N GLY A 24 16.87 -3.48 10.22
CA GLY A 24 18.18 -4.01 10.63
C GLY A 24 18.25 -5.16 11.67
N ALA A 25 17.15 -5.57 12.32
CA ALA A 25 17.23 -6.59 13.36
C ALA A 25 16.54 -7.90 12.95
N GLY A 26 17.18 -8.68 12.07
CA GLY A 26 16.81 -10.06 11.78
C GLY A 26 17.97 -10.99 12.12
N ALA A 27 18.05 -11.42 13.38
CA ALA A 27 19.11 -12.30 13.85
C ALA A 27 18.95 -13.74 13.32
N ILE A 28 20.10 -14.31 12.99
CA ILE A 28 20.41 -15.65 12.51
C ILE A 28 20.09 -16.71 13.57
N THR A 29 19.35 -17.79 13.25
CA THR A 29 19.74 -19.19 13.58
C THR A 29 18.83 -20.29 12.98
N LEU A 30 19.48 -21.16 12.19
CA LEU A 30 19.43 -22.63 12.05
C LEU A 30 18.11 -23.46 12.06
N LEU A 31 17.98 -24.16 10.92
CA LEU A 31 17.18 -25.33 10.53
C LEU A 31 16.76 -26.33 11.62
N GLY A 32 15.48 -26.69 11.58
CA GLY A 32 14.93 -27.95 12.10
C GLY A 32 13.82 -28.45 11.19
N ALA A 33 14.04 -29.60 10.55
CA ALA A 33 13.08 -30.24 9.65
C ALA A 33 11.92 -30.88 10.43
N GLY A 34 10.70 -30.73 9.92
CA GLY A 34 9.52 -31.43 10.40
C GLY A 34 8.34 -31.19 9.47
N GLY A 35 8.01 -32.19 8.65
CA GLY A 35 6.87 -32.12 7.74
C GLY A 35 5.56 -32.49 8.42
N ALA A 36 4.45 -31.92 7.95
CA ALA A 36 3.14 -32.58 7.92
C ALA A 36 2.15 -31.77 7.06
N SER A 37 1.67 -32.46 6.02
CA SER A 37 0.31 -32.51 5.45
C SER A 37 -0.57 -31.25 5.45
N ALA A 38 -0.83 -30.81 4.22
CA ALA A 38 -1.96 -29.97 3.83
C ALA A 38 -3.28 -30.75 3.96
N ASP A 39 -4.33 -30.04 4.35
CA ASP A 39 -5.70 -30.41 3.95
C ASP A 39 -6.44 -29.15 3.52
N GLY A 40 -7.06 -29.25 2.34
CA GLY A 40 -7.64 -28.14 1.61
C GLY A 40 -9.13 -28.01 1.83
N SER A 41 -9.61 -26.77 1.82
CA SER A 41 -11.00 -26.47 1.50
C SER A 41 -11.05 -25.17 0.71
N ALA A 42 -11.23 -25.31 -0.60
CA ALA A 42 -11.53 -24.23 -1.51
C ALA A 42 -12.94 -23.69 -1.24
N ASP A 43 -13.08 -22.37 -1.15
CA ASP A 43 -14.37 -21.74 -1.35
C ASP A 43 -14.28 -20.60 -2.37
N ARG A 44 -15.28 -20.57 -3.25
CA ARG A 44 -15.33 -19.82 -4.50
C ARG A 44 -16.13 -18.53 -4.27
N THR A 45 -15.54 -17.38 -4.55
CA THR A 45 -16.30 -16.18 -4.89
C THR A 45 -15.59 -15.41 -6.00
N GLY A 46 -16.15 -15.50 -7.21
CA GLY A 46 -15.67 -14.80 -8.39
C GLY A 46 -16.09 -13.33 -8.42
N GLY A 47 -15.13 -12.45 -8.66
CA GLY A 47 -15.29 -11.11 -9.23
C GLY A 47 -14.56 -11.05 -10.58
N PRO A 48 -14.86 -10.08 -11.46
CA PRO A 48 -14.55 -10.19 -12.88
C PRO A 48 -13.05 -10.05 -13.13
N ALA A 49 -12.38 -11.17 -13.37
CA ALA A 49 -11.10 -11.19 -14.03
C ALA A 49 -11.33 -10.80 -15.49
N GLY A 50 -10.88 -9.61 -15.89
CA GLY A 50 -10.82 -9.23 -17.29
C GLY A 50 -9.94 -10.22 -18.05
N THR A 51 -10.57 -11.15 -18.77
CA THR A 51 -9.89 -12.14 -19.60
C THR A 51 -9.39 -11.46 -20.88
N GLY A 52 -8.22 -10.82 -20.83
CA GLY A 52 -7.54 -10.37 -22.04
C GLY A 52 -6.83 -11.54 -22.70
N SER A 53 -7.47 -12.32 -23.57
CA SER A 53 -6.79 -13.36 -24.36
C SER A 53 -5.75 -12.74 -25.30
N HIS A 54 -4.47 -12.80 -24.93
CA HIS A 54 -3.35 -12.44 -25.80
C HIS A 54 -2.81 -13.68 -26.51
N ASP A 55 -3.33 -13.97 -27.70
CA ASP A 55 -2.59 -14.71 -28.72
C ASP A 55 -1.39 -13.87 -29.18
N GLY A 56 -0.24 -14.50 -29.37
CA GLY A 56 1.01 -13.83 -29.71
C GLY A 56 0.87 -12.95 -30.96
N ALA A 57 0.98 -11.62 -30.82
CA ALA A 57 0.84 -10.72 -31.97
C ALA A 57 1.73 -9.49 -31.83
N HIS A 58 2.59 -9.27 -32.83
CA HIS A 58 3.57 -8.19 -33.02
C HIS A 58 2.91 -6.78 -32.89
N ASP A 59 3.53 -5.72 -33.40
CA ASP A 59 2.81 -4.47 -33.67
C ASP A 59 1.45 -4.77 -34.36
N GLY A 60 0.37 -4.16 -33.86
CA GLY A 60 -1.02 -4.44 -34.26
C GLY A 60 -1.89 -5.19 -33.24
N ALA A 61 -1.37 -5.59 -32.07
CA ALA A 61 -2.17 -6.24 -31.03
C ALA A 61 -3.23 -5.29 -30.44
N THR A 62 -4.43 -5.82 -30.20
CA THR A 62 -5.55 -5.07 -29.60
C THR A 62 -5.81 -5.57 -28.18
N MET A 63 -5.86 -4.65 -27.23
CA MET A 63 -6.29 -4.88 -25.86
C MET A 63 -7.73 -4.39 -25.69
N LEU A 64 -8.59 -5.23 -25.11
CA LEU A 64 -9.92 -4.82 -24.66
C LEU A 64 -9.82 -4.43 -23.19
N ILE A 65 -10.24 -3.22 -22.86
CA ILE A 65 -10.20 -2.69 -21.49
C ILE A 65 -11.59 -2.26 -21.06
N GLU A 66 -11.83 -2.37 -19.76
CA GLU A 66 -13.04 -1.93 -19.10
C GLU A 66 -12.68 -0.87 -18.05
N ALA A 67 -13.46 0.20 -18.02
CA ALA A 67 -13.28 1.31 -17.11
C ALA A 67 -13.74 0.93 -15.71
N PHE A 68 -12.98 1.36 -14.71
CA PHE A 68 -13.30 1.18 -13.30
C PHE A 68 -13.17 2.52 -12.56
N PRO A 69 -13.71 2.66 -11.33
CA PRO A 69 -13.62 3.92 -10.59
C PRO A 69 -12.17 4.43 -10.52
N GLY A 70 -11.94 5.69 -10.86
CA GLY A 70 -10.60 6.28 -10.91
C GLY A 70 -9.93 6.34 -9.54
N ALA A 71 -8.60 6.54 -9.52
CA ALA A 71 -7.81 6.48 -8.28
C ALA A 71 -8.32 7.46 -7.20
N GLU A 72 -8.72 8.67 -7.58
CA GLU A 72 -9.23 9.67 -6.64
C GLU A 72 -10.62 9.31 -6.10
N THR A 73 -11.51 8.80 -6.96
CA THR A 73 -12.82 8.30 -6.54
C THR A 73 -12.69 7.17 -5.52
N GLU A 74 -11.76 6.24 -5.75
CA GLU A 74 -11.48 5.15 -4.82
C GLU A 74 -10.84 5.62 -3.53
N ARG A 75 -9.92 6.60 -3.59
CA ARG A 75 -9.31 7.21 -2.41
C ARG A 75 -10.37 7.80 -1.48
N LEU A 76 -11.27 8.63 -2.04
CA LEU A 76 -12.37 9.25 -1.30
C LEU A 76 -13.35 8.19 -0.76
N ARG A 77 -13.74 7.20 -1.57
CA ARG A 77 -14.65 6.12 -1.15
C ARG A 77 -14.10 5.33 0.05
N LEU A 78 -12.78 5.14 0.08
CA LEU A 78 -12.11 4.32 1.08
C LEU A 78 -11.64 5.12 2.30
N ASP A 79 -11.83 6.44 2.28
CA ASP A 79 -11.30 7.42 3.24
C ASP A 79 -9.77 7.34 3.38
N ARG A 80 -9.03 7.16 2.28
CA ARG A 80 -7.57 6.95 2.32
C ARG A 80 -6.80 8.25 2.13
N SER A 81 -5.63 8.34 2.76
CA SER A 81 -4.73 9.49 2.57
C SER A 81 -4.09 9.47 1.17
N LEU A 82 -3.65 8.30 0.72
CA LEU A 82 -3.00 8.13 -0.57
C LEU A 82 -3.91 7.48 -1.62
N ARG A 83 -3.73 7.91 -2.87
CA ARG A 83 -4.27 7.23 -4.05
C ARG A 83 -3.48 5.93 -4.25
N ALA A 84 -4.16 4.82 -4.49
CA ALA A 84 -3.52 3.62 -5.04
C ALA A 84 -3.55 3.66 -6.58
N SER A 85 -2.84 2.75 -7.23
CA SER A 85 -2.72 2.75 -8.70
C SER A 85 -4.08 2.58 -9.41
N GLU A 86 -4.23 3.32 -10.51
CA GLU A 86 -5.29 3.16 -11.51
C GLU A 86 -4.77 2.57 -12.83
N PHE A 87 -3.54 2.05 -12.82
CA PHE A 87 -2.91 1.54 -14.02
C PHE A 87 -3.45 0.18 -14.45
N ILE A 88 -3.63 0.09 -15.76
CA ILE A 88 -3.84 -1.12 -16.52
C ILE A 88 -2.50 -1.40 -17.21
N PRO A 89 -1.77 -2.46 -16.81
CA PRO A 89 -0.52 -2.84 -17.44
C PRO A 89 -0.77 -3.28 -18.89
N THR A 90 0.12 -2.88 -19.79
CA THR A 90 0.00 -3.22 -21.22
C THR A 90 1.02 -4.26 -21.68
N GLY A 91 2.05 -4.54 -20.86
CA GLY A 91 3.20 -5.36 -21.25
C GLY A 91 4.04 -4.76 -22.38
N ARG A 92 3.93 -3.45 -22.63
CA ARG A 92 4.61 -2.73 -23.72
C ARG A 92 5.58 -1.67 -23.18
N TYR A 93 6.57 -1.35 -23.99
CA TYR A 93 7.63 -0.37 -23.73
C TYR A 93 7.81 0.55 -24.94
N ALA A 94 7.98 1.84 -24.69
CA ALA A 94 8.44 2.82 -25.68
C ALA A 94 9.91 3.13 -25.45
N ALA A 95 10.71 3.04 -26.51
CA ALA A 95 12.09 3.50 -26.47
C ALA A 95 12.15 5.04 -26.35
N PRO A 96 13.22 5.61 -25.76
CA PRO A 96 13.39 7.05 -25.65
C PRO A 96 13.28 7.73 -27.02
N GLY A 97 12.43 8.74 -27.13
CA GLY A 97 12.20 9.51 -28.35
C GLY A 97 11.43 8.79 -29.46
N ALA A 98 11.03 7.52 -29.27
CA ALA A 98 10.27 6.79 -30.28
C ALA A 98 8.86 7.36 -30.46
N GLN A 99 8.36 7.31 -31.71
CA GLN A 99 6.95 7.59 -31.98
C GLN A 99 6.10 6.35 -31.67
N VAL A 100 5.21 6.51 -30.70
CA VAL A 100 4.21 5.51 -30.30
C VAL A 100 2.92 5.83 -31.01
N THR A 101 2.40 4.89 -31.79
CA THR A 101 1.09 5.02 -32.43
C THR A 101 0.11 4.05 -31.81
N VAL A 102 -1.00 4.57 -31.28
CA VAL A 102 -2.11 3.79 -30.74
C VAL A 102 -3.42 4.18 -31.39
N ARG A 103 -4.31 3.20 -31.60
CA ARG A 103 -5.64 3.43 -32.14
C ARG A 103 -6.69 3.07 -31.09
N ILE A 104 -7.59 4.01 -30.82
CA ILE A 104 -8.64 3.88 -29.81
C ILE A 104 -9.99 3.75 -30.47
N ARG A 105 -10.71 2.67 -30.15
CA ARG A 105 -12.13 2.49 -30.49
C ARG A 105 -12.93 2.45 -29.19
N PRO A 106 -13.54 3.59 -28.78
CA PRO A 106 -14.36 3.62 -27.57
C PRO A 106 -15.69 2.90 -27.81
N GLY A 107 -16.16 2.13 -26.83
CA GLY A 107 -17.47 1.49 -26.87
C GLY A 107 -18.61 2.46 -26.52
N HIS A 108 -18.38 3.37 -25.57
CA HIS A 108 -19.41 4.29 -25.04
C HIS A 108 -18.89 5.72 -24.81
N GLY A 109 -18.05 6.24 -25.71
CA GLY A 109 -17.58 7.64 -25.68
C GLY A 109 -16.53 8.01 -24.62
N ALA A 110 -16.35 7.21 -23.57
CA ALA A 110 -15.23 7.35 -22.64
C ALA A 110 -13.91 6.91 -23.29
N LEU A 111 -12.83 7.62 -22.98
CA LEU A 111 -11.50 7.39 -23.57
C LEU A 111 -10.47 7.09 -22.49
N PRO A 112 -9.60 6.09 -22.69
CA PRO A 112 -8.46 5.87 -21.80
C PRO A 112 -7.39 6.95 -21.98
N VAL A 113 -6.53 7.05 -20.98
CA VAL A 113 -5.34 7.90 -20.98
C VAL A 113 -4.12 6.99 -21.08
N LEU A 114 -3.16 7.34 -21.94
CA LEU A 114 -1.88 6.65 -22.04
C LEU A 114 -0.87 7.29 -21.08
N HIS A 115 -0.11 6.45 -20.39
CA HIS A 115 0.99 6.84 -19.51
C HIS A 115 2.27 6.18 -20.01
N ILE A 116 3.37 6.93 -20.08
CA ILE A 116 4.69 6.41 -20.44
C ILE A 116 5.63 6.56 -19.25
N GLY A 117 6.29 5.46 -18.88
CA GLY A 117 7.22 5.28 -17.77
C GLY A 117 6.57 5.03 -16.40
N THR A 118 7.36 4.99 -15.34
CA THR A 118 6.93 4.61 -13.98
C THR A 118 6.99 5.79 -13.00
N PHE A 119 6.47 5.57 -11.79
CA PHE A 119 6.66 6.48 -10.66
C PHE A 119 8.00 6.19 -9.95
N ASP A 120 8.69 7.27 -9.56
CA ASP A 120 9.94 7.28 -8.78
C ASP A 120 10.10 8.65 -8.11
N ASP A 121 9.37 8.91 -7.02
CA ASP A 121 9.17 10.24 -6.44
C ASP A 121 10.48 10.96 -6.05
N TYR A 122 11.54 10.19 -5.76
CA TYR A 122 12.86 10.69 -5.40
C TYR A 122 13.88 10.67 -6.54
N ASN A 123 13.43 10.43 -7.78
CA ASN A 123 14.30 10.55 -8.94
C ASN A 123 14.94 11.94 -9.00
N THR A 124 16.23 11.97 -9.35
CA THR A 124 17.00 13.21 -9.46
C THR A 124 16.58 14.04 -10.67
N ASN A 125 16.00 13.41 -11.70
CA ASN A 125 15.33 14.10 -12.79
C ASN A 125 13.84 14.32 -12.44
N PRO A 126 13.38 15.58 -12.29
CA PRO A 126 11.99 15.88 -11.97
C PRO A 126 10.98 15.29 -12.96
N ASP A 127 11.32 15.20 -14.24
CA ASP A 127 10.44 14.66 -15.28
C ASP A 127 10.23 13.14 -15.14
N LEU A 128 11.10 12.47 -14.38
CA LEU A 128 11.05 11.03 -14.13
C LEU A 128 10.38 10.65 -12.82
N LYS A 129 9.93 11.63 -12.03
CA LYS A 129 9.24 11.38 -10.76
C LYS A 129 7.89 10.71 -10.92
N ALA A 130 7.20 11.00 -12.01
CA ALA A 130 5.88 10.48 -12.33
C ALA A 130 5.79 10.07 -13.81
N PRO A 131 4.89 9.14 -14.16
CA PRO A 131 4.52 8.83 -15.53
C PRO A 131 4.08 10.06 -16.31
N ARG A 132 4.57 10.18 -17.55
CA ARG A 132 4.17 11.23 -18.48
C ARG A 132 2.82 10.86 -19.08
N VAL A 133 1.89 11.81 -19.05
CA VAL A 133 0.46 11.57 -19.29
C VAL A 133 0.05 12.08 -20.68
N PHE A 134 -0.62 11.23 -21.45
CA PHE A 134 -1.06 11.50 -22.81
C PHE A 134 -2.56 11.22 -22.95
N PRO A 135 -3.42 12.26 -22.87
CA PRO A 135 -4.84 12.12 -23.20
C PRO A 135 -5.01 11.66 -24.65
N LEU A 136 -5.87 10.67 -24.87
CA LEU A 136 -6.10 10.09 -26.18
C LEU A 136 -7.43 10.57 -26.77
N ARG A 137 -7.53 10.56 -28.09
CA ARG A 137 -8.78 10.73 -28.86
C ARG A 137 -9.20 9.40 -29.50
N ALA A 138 -10.47 9.30 -29.89
CA ALA A 138 -10.93 8.21 -30.74
C ALA A 138 -10.16 8.20 -32.07
N GLY A 139 -9.89 7.02 -32.62
CA GLY A 139 -9.06 6.85 -33.79
C GLY A 139 -7.57 6.84 -33.45
N GLU A 140 -6.75 7.32 -34.37
CA GLU A 140 -5.29 7.23 -34.27
C GLU A 140 -4.67 8.38 -33.48
N ASN A 141 -3.72 8.03 -32.62
CA ASN A 141 -2.94 8.91 -31.77
C ASN A 141 -1.48 8.57 -31.98
N THR A 142 -0.66 9.57 -32.25
CA THR A 142 0.80 9.45 -32.28
C THR A 142 1.36 10.35 -31.21
N VAL A 143 2.13 9.77 -30.30
CA VAL A 143 2.79 10.48 -29.20
C VAL A 143 4.27 10.13 -29.20
N SER A 144 5.08 10.99 -28.60
CA SER A 144 6.49 10.70 -28.35
C SER A 144 6.84 11.19 -26.95
N ASP A 145 7.74 10.45 -26.30
CA ASP A 145 8.28 10.81 -25.01
C ASP A 145 9.80 10.71 -25.08
N VAL A 146 10.49 11.76 -24.64
CA VAL A 146 11.96 11.85 -24.72
C VAL A 146 12.65 10.77 -23.87
N TYR A 147 12.03 10.34 -22.78
CA TYR A 147 12.60 9.36 -21.86
C TYR A 147 12.17 7.92 -22.15
N GLY A 148 10.96 7.73 -22.70
CA GLY A 148 10.38 6.41 -22.91
C GLY A 148 10.02 5.72 -21.59
N GLY A 149 9.80 4.41 -21.65
CA GLY A 149 9.46 3.60 -20.48
C GLY A 149 8.30 2.63 -20.70
N PRO A 150 7.90 1.87 -19.67
CA PRO A 150 6.71 1.02 -19.71
C PRO A 150 5.45 1.81 -20.04
N LEU A 151 4.53 1.22 -20.79
CA LEU A 151 3.25 1.83 -21.16
C LEU A 151 2.16 1.34 -20.23
N TYR A 152 1.40 2.27 -19.66
CA TYR A 152 0.19 1.97 -18.90
C TYR A 152 -0.99 2.70 -19.50
N LEU A 153 -2.19 2.16 -19.28
CA LEU A 153 -3.43 2.89 -19.52
C LEU A 153 -4.09 3.20 -18.18
N SER A 154 -4.72 4.35 -18.05
CA SER A 154 -5.77 4.54 -17.03
C SER A 154 -7.11 4.74 -17.73
N PHE A 155 -8.18 4.18 -17.16
CA PHE A 155 -9.50 4.25 -17.74
C PHE A 155 -10.55 4.37 -16.63
N ALA A 156 -10.76 5.60 -16.18
CA ALA A 156 -11.71 5.91 -15.13
C ALA A 156 -13.16 5.86 -15.66
N GLY A 157 -14.04 5.16 -14.96
CA GLY A 157 -15.45 5.05 -15.32
C GLY A 157 -16.21 3.98 -14.53
N HIS A 158 -17.32 3.54 -15.10
CA HIS A 158 -18.26 2.59 -14.52
C HIS A 158 -18.64 1.53 -15.57
N GLY A 159 -17.66 0.74 -16.03
CA GLY A 159 -17.87 -0.37 -16.96
C GLY A 159 -17.84 -0.01 -18.45
N GLN A 160 -17.53 1.23 -18.82
CA GLN A 160 -17.32 1.58 -20.23
C GLN A 160 -16.17 0.76 -20.81
N GLN A 161 -16.30 0.32 -22.05
CA GLN A 161 -15.28 -0.49 -22.72
C GLN A 161 -14.57 0.31 -23.79
N ALA A 162 -13.31 -0.04 -24.06
CA ALA A 162 -12.55 0.47 -25.19
C ALA A 162 -11.63 -0.61 -25.76
N ALA A 163 -11.45 -0.59 -27.07
CA ALA A 163 -10.41 -1.38 -27.73
C ALA A 163 -9.21 -0.47 -28.05
N VAL A 164 -8.04 -0.86 -27.57
CA VAL A 164 -6.76 -0.15 -27.75
C VAL A 164 -5.85 -1.01 -28.60
N THR A 165 -5.59 -0.57 -29.83
CA THR A 165 -4.66 -1.25 -30.73
C THR A 165 -3.32 -0.53 -30.68
N PHE A 166 -2.25 -1.23 -30.30
CA PHE A 166 -0.88 -0.70 -30.34
C PHE A 166 -0.32 -0.90 -31.74
N VAL A 167 -0.25 0.16 -32.54
CA VAL A 167 0.03 0.11 -33.98
C VAL A 167 1.53 0.06 -34.25
N SER A 168 2.35 0.87 -33.57
CA SER A 168 3.80 0.92 -33.78
C SER A 168 4.52 1.56 -32.59
N GLY A 169 5.83 1.29 -32.47
CA GLY A 169 6.69 1.92 -31.47
C GLY A 169 6.51 1.37 -30.06
N THR A 170 5.98 0.15 -29.94
CA THR A 170 5.60 -0.47 -28.66
C THR A 170 6.23 -1.85 -28.53
N ALA A 171 7.53 -1.90 -28.21
CA ALA A 171 8.23 -3.16 -27.96
C ALA A 171 7.56 -3.91 -26.80
N ARG A 172 7.67 -5.25 -26.78
CA ARG A 172 7.15 -6.02 -25.64
C ARG A 172 8.15 -6.01 -24.49
N MET A 173 7.63 -5.92 -23.27
CA MET A 173 8.39 -6.27 -22.08
C MET A 173 8.31 -7.78 -21.85
N ALA A 174 9.37 -8.37 -21.31
CA ALA A 174 9.24 -9.70 -20.72
C ALA A 174 8.37 -9.59 -19.46
N GLY A 175 7.46 -10.54 -19.26
CA GLY A 175 6.56 -10.49 -18.11
C GLY A 175 5.89 -11.79 -17.75
N PHE A 176 5.47 -11.89 -16.49
CA PHE A 176 4.76 -13.03 -15.92
C PHE A 176 3.40 -12.58 -15.42
N GLU A 177 2.32 -13.11 -15.99
CA GLU A 177 0.95 -12.87 -15.52
C GLU A 177 0.42 -14.14 -14.85
N LEU A 178 0.03 -14.04 -13.58
CA LEU A 178 -0.42 -15.18 -12.79
C LEU A 178 -1.62 -15.87 -13.44
N GLY A 179 -1.49 -17.18 -13.67
CA GLY A 179 -2.53 -18.00 -14.30
C GLY A 179 -2.55 -17.94 -15.84
N ARG A 180 -1.67 -17.14 -16.45
CA ARG A 180 -1.61 -16.97 -17.91
C ARG A 180 -0.23 -17.26 -18.50
N THR A 181 0.84 -16.77 -17.88
CA THR A 181 2.21 -17.06 -18.30
C THR A 181 2.72 -18.30 -17.58
N SER A 182 3.27 -19.27 -18.32
CA SER A 182 4.01 -20.39 -17.70
C SER A 182 5.45 -19.97 -17.38
N GLU A 183 6.08 -20.61 -16.39
CA GLU A 183 7.47 -20.32 -16.05
C GLU A 183 8.40 -20.50 -17.26
N ALA A 184 8.22 -21.59 -18.02
CA ALA A 184 9.00 -21.82 -19.23
C ALA A 184 8.83 -20.70 -20.28
N ASP A 185 7.62 -20.13 -20.41
CA ASP A 185 7.38 -19.02 -21.34
C ASP A 185 8.04 -17.74 -20.85
N PHE A 186 7.96 -17.45 -19.55
CA PHE A 186 8.63 -16.31 -18.96
C PHE A 186 10.14 -16.40 -19.12
N GLN A 187 10.74 -17.57 -18.89
CA GLN A 187 12.16 -17.79 -19.13
C GLN A 187 12.54 -17.55 -20.60
N ARG A 188 11.74 -18.04 -21.57
CA ARG A 188 11.98 -17.77 -23.00
C ARG A 188 11.85 -16.28 -23.35
N GLN A 189 10.90 -15.57 -22.74
CA GLN A 189 10.80 -14.11 -22.90
C GLN A 189 12.03 -13.41 -22.35
N LEU A 190 12.49 -13.79 -21.16
CA LEU A 190 13.71 -13.23 -20.58
C LEU A 190 14.94 -13.49 -21.46
N ASP A 191 15.07 -14.65 -22.09
CA ASP A 191 16.20 -14.93 -22.99
C ASP A 191 16.13 -14.17 -24.32
N SER A 192 14.93 -13.95 -24.84
CA SER A 192 14.72 -13.40 -26.19
C SER A 192 14.56 -11.88 -26.22
N ILE A 193 13.98 -11.28 -25.18
CA ILE A 193 13.73 -9.83 -25.08
C ILE A 193 14.86 -9.21 -24.25
N THR A 194 15.97 -8.89 -24.90
CA THR A 194 17.18 -8.38 -24.23
C THR A 194 17.37 -6.87 -24.33
N ASP A 195 16.68 -6.22 -25.26
CA ASP A 195 16.78 -4.80 -25.62
C ASP A 195 15.79 -3.90 -24.86
N VAL A 196 14.88 -4.48 -24.07
CA VAL A 196 13.92 -3.75 -23.24
C VAL A 196 14.39 -3.75 -21.77
N PRO A 197 14.58 -2.57 -21.14
CA PRO A 197 15.21 -2.48 -19.82
C PRO A 197 14.27 -2.74 -18.64
N TRP A 198 13.06 -3.25 -18.89
CA TRP A 198 12.01 -3.43 -17.89
C TRP A 198 11.39 -4.82 -17.97
N VAL A 199 10.97 -5.34 -16.82
CA VAL A 199 10.23 -6.59 -16.65
C VAL A 199 9.03 -6.32 -15.73
N GLU A 200 7.91 -7.01 -15.98
CA GLU A 200 6.71 -6.83 -15.18
C GLU A 200 6.09 -8.16 -14.75
N LEU A 201 5.75 -8.27 -13.46
CA LEU A 201 5.02 -9.41 -12.90
C LEU A 201 3.63 -8.92 -12.43
N THR A 202 2.56 -9.60 -12.84
CA THR A 202 1.18 -9.09 -12.62
C THR A 202 0.19 -10.15 -12.14
N THR A 203 -0.80 -9.71 -11.37
CA THR A 203 -2.01 -10.46 -11.01
C THR A 203 -3.27 -9.63 -11.31
N GLY A 204 -4.44 -10.07 -10.85
CA GLY A 204 -5.63 -9.22 -10.80
C GLY A 204 -5.50 -8.02 -9.84
N HIS A 205 -4.59 -8.08 -8.86
CA HIS A 205 -4.45 -7.11 -7.78
C HIS A 205 -3.06 -6.45 -7.70
N THR A 206 -2.06 -6.99 -8.39
CA THR A 206 -0.65 -6.58 -8.29
C THR A 206 -0.08 -6.18 -9.65
N ILE A 207 0.70 -5.10 -9.67
CA ILE A 207 1.68 -4.78 -10.70
C ILE A 207 3.03 -4.67 -9.97
N LEU A 208 4.00 -5.51 -10.33
CA LEU A 208 5.38 -5.38 -9.88
C LEU A 208 6.25 -5.06 -11.08
N THR A 209 6.73 -3.81 -11.15
CA THR A 209 7.58 -3.34 -12.26
C THR A 209 9.01 -3.23 -11.79
N LEU A 210 9.88 -3.99 -12.46
CA LEU A 210 11.30 -4.12 -12.14
C LEU A 210 12.12 -3.63 -13.31
N THR A 211 13.31 -3.11 -13.03
CA THR A 211 14.34 -3.06 -14.06
C THR A 211 14.66 -4.49 -14.49
N ARG A 212 15.03 -4.68 -15.74
CA ARG A 212 15.41 -6.00 -16.26
C ARG A 212 16.56 -6.59 -15.44
N GLU A 213 17.56 -5.78 -15.09
CA GLU A 213 18.68 -6.22 -14.25
C GLU A 213 18.20 -6.72 -12.88
N GLY A 214 17.25 -6.03 -12.25
CA GLY A 214 16.67 -6.44 -10.97
C GLY A 214 15.92 -7.76 -11.07
N ALA A 215 15.09 -7.92 -12.09
CA ALA A 215 14.36 -9.15 -12.34
C ALA A 215 15.30 -10.35 -12.59
N LEU A 216 16.41 -10.14 -13.32
CA LEU A 216 17.37 -11.22 -13.62
C LEU A 216 18.07 -11.79 -12.38
N LEU A 217 18.20 -11.02 -11.30
CA LEU A 217 18.76 -11.51 -10.03
C LEU A 217 17.89 -12.59 -9.37
N TYR A 218 16.58 -12.55 -9.61
CA TYR A 218 15.58 -13.44 -9.00
C TYR A 218 14.88 -14.31 -10.05
N ARG A 219 15.50 -14.44 -11.23
CA ARG A 219 14.98 -15.21 -12.37
C ARG A 219 14.61 -16.67 -12.04
N GLY A 220 15.25 -17.25 -11.03
CA GLY A 220 15.04 -18.65 -10.64
C GLY A 220 13.93 -18.87 -9.60
N GLU A 221 13.23 -17.82 -9.17
CA GLU A 221 12.15 -17.93 -8.17
C GLU A 221 10.86 -18.53 -8.76
N ASP A 222 10.00 -19.05 -7.89
CA ASP A 222 8.64 -19.44 -8.29
C ASP A 222 7.75 -18.19 -8.37
N HIS A 223 7.68 -17.58 -9.56
CA HIS A 223 6.93 -16.36 -9.81
C HIS A 223 5.42 -16.54 -9.54
N ALA A 224 4.88 -17.73 -9.77
CA ALA A 224 3.48 -18.01 -9.49
C ALA A 224 3.21 -18.02 -7.98
N ALA A 225 4.07 -18.66 -7.20
CA ALA A 225 3.97 -18.66 -5.74
C ALA A 225 4.22 -17.27 -5.15
N LEU A 226 5.17 -16.52 -5.70
CA LEU A 226 5.46 -15.15 -5.31
C LEU A 226 4.22 -14.26 -5.50
N LEU A 227 3.62 -14.29 -6.69
CA LEU A 227 2.46 -13.45 -7.00
C LEU A 227 1.20 -13.85 -6.21
N ARG A 228 1.00 -15.14 -5.91
CA ARG A 228 -0.04 -15.58 -4.96
C ARG A 228 0.20 -15.04 -3.55
N LEU A 229 1.46 -14.93 -3.14
CA LEU A 229 1.82 -14.36 -1.85
C LEU A 229 1.55 -12.85 -1.80
N PHE A 230 1.84 -12.10 -2.87
CA PHE A 230 1.40 -10.70 -3.01
C PHE A 230 -0.11 -10.55 -2.84
N ASP A 231 -0.90 -11.35 -3.56
CA ASP A 231 -2.37 -11.31 -3.46
C ASP A 231 -2.85 -11.66 -2.04
N THR A 232 -2.20 -12.62 -1.37
CA THR A 232 -2.49 -12.97 0.04
C THR A 232 -2.25 -11.79 0.99
N ILE A 233 -1.18 -11.02 0.78
CA ILE A 233 -0.84 -9.84 1.58
C ILE A 233 -1.82 -8.70 1.29
N ILE A 234 -2.20 -8.47 0.04
CA ILE A 234 -3.23 -7.49 -0.31
C ILE A 234 -4.57 -7.86 0.35
N ASP A 235 -4.92 -9.14 0.35
CA ASP A 235 -6.12 -9.63 1.01
C ASP A 235 -6.10 -9.44 2.53
N SER A 236 -4.94 -9.56 3.19
CA SER A 236 -4.84 -9.25 4.62
C SER A 236 -5.15 -7.78 4.90
N HIS A 237 -4.70 -6.87 4.03
CA HIS A 237 -4.98 -5.44 4.13
C HIS A 237 -6.45 -5.14 3.85
N ASN A 238 -7.05 -5.77 2.84
CA ASN A 238 -8.48 -5.67 2.57
C ASN A 238 -9.30 -6.14 3.77
N ARG A 239 -8.94 -7.28 4.38
CA ARG A 239 -9.63 -7.85 5.55
C ARG A 239 -9.58 -6.92 6.76
N ILE A 240 -8.39 -6.45 7.16
CA ILE A 240 -8.24 -5.57 8.33
C ILE A 240 -8.90 -4.20 8.12
N SER A 241 -8.98 -3.71 6.87
CA SER A 241 -9.78 -2.52 6.51
C SER A 241 -11.30 -2.76 6.45
N GLY A 242 -11.77 -4.00 6.67
CA GLY A 242 -13.18 -4.36 6.55
C GLY A 242 -13.73 -4.29 5.10
N LEU A 243 -12.87 -4.47 4.10
CA LEU A 243 -13.19 -4.47 2.67
C LEU A 243 -13.55 -5.87 2.16
N VAL A 244 -14.46 -6.55 2.86
CA VAL A 244 -14.88 -7.93 2.58
C VAL A 244 -16.39 -8.05 2.36
N GLY A 245 -17.10 -6.92 2.33
CA GLY A 245 -18.57 -6.89 2.33
C GLY A 245 -19.19 -6.61 0.95
N PRO A 246 -20.45 -7.02 0.72
CA PRO A 246 -21.13 -6.77 -0.56
C PRO A 246 -21.50 -5.29 -0.76
N LYS A 247 -21.57 -4.51 0.34
CA LYS A 247 -21.87 -3.07 0.34
C LYS A 247 -20.82 -2.33 -0.50
N PRO A 248 -21.21 -1.39 -1.38
CA PRO A 248 -20.26 -0.66 -2.23
C PRO A 248 -19.08 -0.01 -1.47
N LEU A 249 -19.31 0.52 -0.26
CA LEU A 249 -18.26 1.13 0.58
C LEU A 249 -17.28 0.12 1.18
N ASN A 250 -17.62 -1.17 1.19
CA ASN A 250 -16.84 -2.24 1.81
C ASN A 250 -16.28 -3.22 0.77
N ARG A 251 -16.23 -2.81 -0.50
CA ARG A 251 -15.53 -3.56 -1.54
C ARG A 251 -14.05 -3.19 -1.56
N PRO A 252 -13.15 -4.16 -1.84
CA PRO A 252 -11.75 -3.88 -2.14
C PRO A 252 -11.61 -2.78 -3.19
N LYS A 253 -10.45 -2.14 -3.24
CA LYS A 253 -10.23 -1.13 -4.26
C LYS A 253 -10.37 -1.73 -5.66
N ALA A 254 -10.90 -0.95 -6.60
CA ALA A 254 -10.88 -1.33 -8.01
C ALA A 254 -9.46 -1.24 -8.59
N GLY A 255 -9.11 -2.12 -9.53
CA GLY A 255 -7.77 -2.16 -10.13
C GLY A 255 -6.68 -2.70 -9.19
N ARG A 256 -5.42 -2.36 -9.46
CA ARG A 256 -4.25 -3.00 -8.83
C ARG A 256 -3.49 -2.09 -7.86
N TYR A 257 -2.66 -2.65 -7.00
CA TYR A 257 -1.59 -1.95 -6.31
C TYR A 257 -0.31 -2.07 -7.14
N HIS A 258 0.50 -1.01 -7.16
CA HIS A 258 1.74 -0.96 -7.95
C HIS A 258 2.93 -0.94 -7.01
N PHE A 259 3.88 -1.83 -7.24
CA PHE A 259 5.15 -1.94 -6.54
C PHE A 259 6.26 -1.75 -7.57
N ASN A 260 7.15 -0.78 -7.34
CA ASN A 260 8.20 -0.40 -8.28
C ASN A 260 9.56 -0.63 -7.67
N GLU A 261 10.46 -1.17 -8.48
CA GLU A 261 11.88 -0.92 -8.27
C GLU A 261 12.18 0.56 -8.61
N VAL A 262 12.69 1.31 -7.64
CA VAL A 262 12.98 2.75 -7.78
C VAL A 262 14.48 3.02 -7.79
N SER A 263 14.89 4.11 -8.45
CA SER A 263 16.30 4.44 -8.59
C SER A 263 16.91 5.01 -7.31
N VAL A 264 16.12 5.76 -6.54
CA VAL A 264 16.58 6.48 -5.35
C VAL A 264 15.58 6.32 -4.22
N VAL A 265 16.12 6.13 -3.02
CA VAL A 265 15.41 6.34 -1.76
C VAL A 265 16.14 7.41 -0.95
N PRO A 266 15.43 8.25 -0.18
CA PRO A 266 16.08 9.21 0.71
C PRO A 266 17.01 8.53 1.71
N LYS A 267 18.04 9.26 2.16
CA LYS A 267 18.96 8.74 3.19
C LYS A 267 18.17 8.35 4.45
N GLY A 268 18.36 7.11 4.90
CA GLY A 268 17.71 6.58 6.10
C GLY A 268 16.30 6.02 5.87
N VAL A 269 15.82 6.03 4.63
CA VAL A 269 14.52 5.47 4.22
C VAL A 269 14.75 4.16 3.45
N GLY A 270 14.11 3.08 3.87
CA GLY A 270 14.31 1.75 3.28
C GLY A 270 13.44 1.45 2.06
N ALA A 271 12.23 2.01 2.05
CA ALA A 271 11.22 1.98 1.01
C ALA A 271 10.27 3.17 1.26
N TYR A 272 9.36 3.46 0.34
CA TYR A 272 8.38 4.53 0.55
C TYR A 272 7.09 4.26 -0.24
N ALA A 273 5.97 4.84 0.21
CA ALA A 273 4.72 4.88 -0.52
C ALA A 273 4.32 6.32 -0.85
N TRP A 274 3.72 6.52 -2.01
CA TRP A 274 3.13 7.79 -2.41
C TRP A 274 1.91 7.55 -3.32
N HIS A 275 1.26 8.62 -3.77
CA HIS A 275 0.13 8.51 -4.69
C HIS A 275 0.49 7.64 -5.91
N GLY A 276 -0.23 6.53 -6.06
CA GLY A 276 -0.16 5.63 -7.20
C GLY A 276 0.70 4.39 -6.98
N PHE A 277 1.63 4.34 -6.03
CA PHE A 277 2.61 3.26 -5.95
C PHE A 277 3.34 3.10 -4.61
N ASN A 278 4.07 1.98 -4.50
CA ASN A 278 5.07 1.70 -3.47
C ASN A 278 6.45 1.58 -4.15
N GLY A 279 7.48 2.23 -3.63
CA GLY A 279 8.84 2.26 -4.17
C GLY A 279 9.84 1.53 -3.29
N PHE A 280 10.62 0.63 -3.90
CA PHE A 280 11.63 -0.18 -3.23
C PHE A 280 12.97 -0.11 -3.98
N PRO A 281 14.11 0.14 -3.30
CA PRO A 281 15.40 0.16 -3.97
C PRO A 281 15.86 -1.26 -4.34
N ARG A 282 16.78 -1.39 -5.30
CA ARG A 282 17.39 -2.68 -5.68
C ARG A 282 17.84 -3.54 -4.49
N ALA A 283 18.39 -2.90 -3.46
CA ALA A 283 18.88 -3.56 -2.25
C ALA A 283 17.77 -4.24 -1.40
N TYR A 284 16.50 -3.97 -1.69
CA TYR A 284 15.35 -4.57 -1.02
C TYR A 284 14.70 -5.70 -1.83
N MET A 285 15.14 -5.93 -3.07
CA MET A 285 14.50 -6.88 -3.98
C MET A 285 14.58 -8.33 -3.50
N ASP A 286 15.56 -8.69 -2.66
CA ASP A 286 15.64 -10.03 -2.07
C ASP A 286 14.48 -10.34 -1.14
N ARG A 287 13.87 -9.29 -0.55
CA ARG A 287 12.67 -9.37 0.30
C ARG A 287 11.38 -9.25 -0.51
N LEU A 288 11.43 -8.71 -1.73
CA LEU A 288 10.25 -8.43 -2.55
C LEU A 288 10.02 -9.47 -3.65
N CYS A 289 11.10 -10.01 -4.20
CA CYS A 289 11.11 -10.85 -5.40
C CYS A 289 11.37 -12.33 -5.11
N THR A 290 11.46 -12.74 -3.85
CA THR A 290 11.59 -14.15 -3.46
C THR A 290 10.43 -14.58 -2.58
N VAL A 291 9.96 -15.83 -2.74
CA VAL A 291 8.82 -16.33 -1.94
C VAL A 291 9.15 -16.31 -0.46
N GLN A 292 10.34 -16.82 -0.11
CA GLN A 292 10.77 -16.90 1.28
C GLN A 292 11.10 -15.52 1.86
N GLY A 293 11.78 -14.66 1.11
CA GLY A 293 12.10 -13.30 1.53
C GLY A 293 10.84 -12.48 1.78
N LEU A 294 9.87 -12.52 0.86
CA LEU A 294 8.60 -11.84 1.04
C LEU A 294 7.86 -12.38 2.26
N ARG A 295 7.73 -13.70 2.40
CA ARG A 295 6.98 -14.31 3.52
C ARG A 295 7.57 -13.96 4.90
N THR A 296 8.89 -14.02 5.03
CA THR A 296 9.58 -14.00 6.34
C THR A 296 10.25 -12.66 6.68
N ARG A 297 10.55 -11.85 5.68
CA ARG A 297 11.27 -10.56 5.82
C ARG A 297 10.57 -9.42 5.07
N GLY A 298 9.32 -9.62 4.67
CA GLY A 298 8.52 -8.68 3.86
C GLY A 298 7.95 -7.48 4.62
N TRP A 299 8.34 -7.22 5.87
CA TRP A 299 7.76 -6.13 6.69
C TRP A 299 7.72 -4.79 5.94
N GLY A 300 8.78 -4.43 5.21
CA GLY A 300 8.79 -3.21 4.41
C GLY A 300 7.67 -3.16 3.37
N LEU A 301 7.40 -4.25 2.64
CA LEU A 301 6.27 -4.29 1.71
C LEU A 301 4.94 -4.15 2.43
N TYR A 302 4.76 -4.85 3.56
CA TYR A 302 3.51 -4.79 4.32
C TYR A 302 3.27 -3.37 4.83
N HIS A 303 4.33 -2.72 5.28
CA HIS A 303 4.33 -1.34 5.76
C HIS A 303 3.98 -0.35 4.64
N GLU A 304 4.69 -0.37 3.51
CA GLU A 304 4.38 0.55 2.41
C GLU A 304 2.95 0.35 1.87
N LEU A 305 2.52 -0.91 1.73
CA LEU A 305 1.14 -1.19 1.35
C LEU A 305 0.14 -0.68 2.40
N GLY A 306 0.50 -0.72 3.67
CA GLY A 306 -0.26 -0.13 4.76
C GLY A 306 -0.50 1.36 4.56
N HIS A 307 0.48 2.15 4.08
CA HIS A 307 0.32 3.57 3.81
C HIS A 307 -0.77 3.84 2.76
N LEU A 308 -0.88 2.97 1.75
CA LEU A 308 -1.96 3.02 0.75
C LEU A 308 -3.32 2.55 1.28
N ASN A 309 -3.42 2.13 2.54
CA ASN A 309 -4.64 1.70 3.20
C ASN A 309 -5.03 2.57 4.41
N GLN A 310 -4.11 3.34 4.99
CA GLN A 310 -4.37 4.23 6.12
C GLN A 310 -5.54 5.18 5.85
N GLN A 311 -6.40 5.32 6.86
CA GLN A 311 -7.56 6.20 6.79
C GLN A 311 -7.25 7.60 7.28
N ALA A 312 -7.56 8.59 6.45
CA ALA A 312 -7.25 9.99 6.70
C ALA A 312 -7.95 10.52 7.97
N ALA A 313 -9.15 10.02 8.29
CA ALA A 313 -9.94 10.49 9.43
C ALA A 313 -9.23 10.39 10.78
N TYR A 314 -8.30 9.44 10.97
CA TYR A 314 -7.57 9.26 12.23
C TYR A 314 -6.05 9.17 12.08
N GLN A 315 -5.53 9.57 10.92
CA GLN A 315 -4.09 9.57 10.65
C GLN A 315 -3.45 10.90 11.07
N ALA A 316 -3.42 11.17 12.38
CA ALA A 316 -2.58 12.22 12.96
C ALA A 316 -1.11 12.06 12.48
N GLY A 317 -0.36 13.16 12.38
CA GLY A 317 1.02 13.16 11.87
C GLY A 317 1.92 12.22 12.65
N GLY A 318 1.82 12.24 13.99
CA GLY A 318 2.51 11.31 14.89
C GLY A 318 2.06 9.84 14.78
N LEU A 319 0.93 9.58 14.12
CA LEU A 319 0.38 8.24 13.89
C LEU A 319 0.64 7.71 12.48
N THR A 320 1.21 8.51 11.57
CA THR A 320 1.48 8.10 10.18
C THR A 320 2.36 6.84 10.13
N GLU A 321 3.44 6.80 10.90
CA GLU A 321 4.38 5.67 10.94
C GLU A 321 3.97 4.57 11.95
N VAL A 322 2.83 4.75 12.62
CA VAL A 322 2.32 3.85 13.65
C VAL A 322 1.12 3.06 13.15
N THR A 323 0.06 3.76 12.74
CA THR A 323 -1.20 3.14 12.28
C THR A 323 -1.02 2.31 11.01
N VAL A 324 -0.04 2.65 10.17
CA VAL A 324 0.43 1.83 9.05
C VAL A 324 0.75 0.40 9.47
N ASN A 325 1.26 0.20 10.70
CA ASN A 325 1.68 -1.12 11.17
C ASN A 325 0.53 -1.97 11.74
N ILE A 326 -0.70 -1.44 11.83
CA ILE A 326 -1.90 -2.28 12.01
C ILE A 326 -1.98 -3.28 10.84
N TYR A 327 -1.70 -2.80 9.63
CA TYR A 327 -1.69 -3.60 8.42
C TYR A 327 -0.50 -4.56 8.35
N SER A 328 0.70 -4.08 8.73
CA SER A 328 1.91 -4.91 8.79
C SER A 328 1.73 -6.11 9.74
N LEU A 329 1.17 -5.88 10.92
CA LEU A 329 0.88 -6.94 11.88
C LEU A 329 -0.20 -7.91 11.35
N ALA A 330 -1.23 -7.41 10.66
CA ALA A 330 -2.25 -8.25 10.05
C ALA A 330 -1.67 -9.17 8.95
N ALA A 331 -0.72 -8.66 8.15
CA ALA A 331 0.01 -9.46 7.18
C ALA A 331 0.87 -10.54 7.86
N GLN A 332 1.63 -10.21 8.91
CA GLN A 332 2.38 -11.21 9.68
C GLN A 332 1.48 -12.32 10.23
N ARG A 333 0.35 -11.97 10.86
CA ARG A 333 -0.63 -12.95 11.35
C ARG A 333 -1.17 -13.84 10.24
N THR A 334 -1.58 -13.24 9.12
CA THR A 334 -2.08 -13.98 7.94
C THR A 334 -1.05 -14.98 7.40
N LEU A 335 0.23 -14.65 7.49
CA LEU A 335 1.34 -15.48 7.02
C LEU A 335 1.89 -16.42 8.10
N GLY A 336 1.27 -16.48 9.29
CA GLY A 336 1.73 -17.27 10.43
C GLY A 336 3.14 -16.88 10.88
N GLN A 337 3.54 -15.62 10.69
CA GLN A 337 4.81 -15.10 11.16
C GLN A 337 4.67 -14.53 12.58
N PRO A 338 5.71 -14.65 13.43
CA PRO A 338 5.72 -14.00 14.73
C PRO A 338 5.49 -12.49 14.61
N SER A 339 4.73 -11.94 15.54
CA SER A 339 4.48 -10.51 15.65
C SER A 339 5.78 -9.76 15.93
N ASN A 340 6.08 -8.70 15.18
CA ASN A 340 7.21 -7.83 15.48
C ASN A 340 7.10 -7.16 16.86
N LEU A 341 5.90 -7.08 17.45
CA LEU A 341 5.71 -6.61 18.82
C LEU A 341 6.32 -7.56 19.88
N LEU A 342 6.57 -8.82 19.50
CA LEU A 342 7.21 -9.84 20.34
C LEU A 342 8.73 -9.92 20.13
N THR A 343 9.29 -9.18 19.17
CA THR A 343 10.73 -9.10 18.97
C THR A 343 11.39 -8.51 20.20
N LYS A 344 12.37 -9.23 20.75
CA LYS A 344 13.14 -8.77 21.91
C LYS A 344 14.25 -7.86 21.47
N ASP A 345 14.36 -6.70 22.11
CA ASP A 345 15.53 -5.86 21.99
C ASP A 345 16.76 -6.61 22.56
N ALA A 346 17.86 -6.60 21.82
CA ALA A 346 19.05 -7.38 22.16
C ALA A 346 19.75 -6.88 23.44
N THR A 347 19.56 -5.61 23.79
CA THR A 347 20.22 -4.97 24.94
C THR A 347 19.44 -5.21 26.23
N THR A 348 18.13 -5.01 26.17
CA THR A 348 17.24 -5.09 27.35
C THR A 348 16.63 -6.48 27.54
N GLY A 349 16.57 -7.30 26.48
CA GLY A 349 15.91 -8.61 26.48
C GLY A 349 14.38 -8.54 26.55
N LEU A 350 13.81 -7.33 26.49
CA LEU A 350 12.37 -7.07 26.57
C LEU A 350 11.78 -6.97 25.16
N ASN A 351 10.55 -7.48 25.00
CA ASN A 351 9.74 -7.13 23.83
C ASN A 351 9.01 -5.80 24.06
N TRP A 352 8.29 -5.32 23.04
CA TRP A 352 7.71 -3.98 23.05
C TRP A 352 6.53 -3.82 24.01
N PHE A 353 5.78 -4.91 24.30
CA PHE A 353 4.79 -4.90 25.37
C PHE A 353 5.47 -4.73 26.74
N GLN A 354 6.54 -5.48 26.97
CA GLN A 354 7.29 -5.46 28.23
C GLN A 354 8.02 -4.13 28.46
N SER A 355 8.57 -3.51 27.42
CA SER A 355 9.25 -2.22 27.53
C SER A 355 8.29 -1.05 27.77
N ALA A 356 7.08 -1.13 27.19
CA ALA A 356 6.04 -0.11 27.37
C ALA A 356 5.34 -0.21 28.74
N ALA A 357 5.05 -1.42 29.22
CA ALA A 357 4.30 -1.68 30.44
C ALA A 357 4.68 -0.83 31.68
N PRO A 358 5.96 -0.64 32.06
CA PRO A 358 6.30 0.16 33.23
C PRO A 358 6.06 1.66 33.07
N LYS A 359 5.83 2.16 31.85
CA LYS A 359 5.58 3.59 31.56
C LYS A 359 4.08 3.91 31.59
N VAL A 360 3.24 2.96 31.17
CA VAL A 360 1.79 3.14 31.00
C VAL A 360 1.15 3.61 32.31
N GLY A 361 0.40 4.72 32.25
CA GLY A 361 -0.30 5.30 33.41
C GLY A 361 0.58 6.01 34.44
N THR A 362 1.89 6.16 34.19
CA THR A 362 2.77 6.90 35.10
C THR A 362 2.61 8.43 34.93
N PRO A 363 2.78 9.23 35.99
CA PRO A 363 2.63 10.68 35.88
C PRO A 363 3.63 11.33 34.90
N GLY A 364 3.14 12.27 34.09
CA GLY A 364 3.98 13.07 33.19
C GLY A 364 4.33 12.44 31.85
N ILE A 365 3.78 11.26 31.54
CA ILE A 365 3.93 10.66 30.20
C ILE A 365 3.11 11.40 29.15
N ALA A 366 3.56 11.31 27.91
CA ALA A 366 2.84 11.75 26.72
C ALA A 366 3.08 10.74 25.60
N TYR A 367 2.02 10.30 24.93
CA TYR A 367 2.07 9.24 23.92
C TYR A 367 3.16 9.46 22.87
N GLU A 368 3.20 10.68 22.30
CA GLU A 368 4.06 11.01 21.17
C GLU A 368 5.55 11.07 21.49
N THR A 369 5.92 11.29 22.76
CA THR A 369 7.31 11.58 23.17
C THR A 369 7.88 10.60 24.17
N THR A 370 7.04 9.90 24.93
CA THR A 370 7.48 8.93 25.96
C THR A 370 7.74 7.54 25.38
N PHE A 371 6.99 7.16 24.35
CA PHE A 371 7.01 5.82 23.76
C PHE A 371 7.77 5.81 22.45
N GLY A 372 8.62 4.79 22.26
CA GLY A 372 9.28 4.55 20.97
C GLY A 372 8.29 4.08 19.90
N PRO A 373 8.67 4.07 18.61
CA PRO A 373 7.75 3.77 17.50
C PRO A 373 7.01 2.43 17.62
N TYR A 374 7.70 1.36 18.05
CA TYR A 374 7.05 0.06 18.28
C TYR A 374 6.22 0.03 19.57
N GLU A 375 6.58 0.80 20.59
CA GLU A 375 5.76 0.93 21.81
C GLU A 375 4.46 1.69 21.53
N GLN A 376 4.49 2.68 20.63
CA GLN A 376 3.30 3.38 20.14
C GLN A 376 2.33 2.46 19.39
N LEU A 377 2.82 1.38 18.78
CA LEU A 377 1.97 0.39 18.12
C LEU A 377 1.26 -0.56 19.12
N VAL A 378 1.83 -0.77 20.32
CA VAL A 378 1.26 -1.63 21.37
C VAL A 378 -0.21 -1.31 21.68
N PRO A 379 -0.63 -0.06 21.99
CA PRO A 379 -2.03 0.23 22.27
C PRO A 379 -2.96 -0.11 21.11
N LEU A 380 -2.52 0.04 19.87
CA LEU A 380 -3.35 -0.28 18.70
C LEU A 380 -3.57 -1.80 18.59
N ARG A 381 -2.56 -2.62 18.92
CA ARG A 381 -2.72 -4.07 19.03
C ARG A 381 -3.59 -4.47 20.21
N GLN A 382 -3.46 -3.78 21.35
CA GLN A 382 -4.27 -4.05 22.55
C GLN A 382 -5.77 -3.83 22.35
N LEU A 383 -6.16 -2.85 21.52
CA LEU A 383 -7.56 -2.68 21.14
C LEU A 383 -8.12 -3.91 20.40
N GLU A 384 -7.35 -4.48 19.48
CA GLU A 384 -7.72 -5.70 18.77
C GLU A 384 -7.77 -6.92 19.72
N LEU A 385 -6.79 -7.03 20.63
CA LEU A 385 -6.77 -8.08 21.66
C LEU A 385 -7.99 -8.01 22.61
N ALA A 386 -8.41 -6.80 22.97
CA ALA A 386 -9.52 -6.59 23.91
C ALA A 386 -10.90 -6.77 23.27
N PHE A 387 -11.04 -6.38 22.01
CA PHE A 387 -12.35 -6.24 21.36
C PHE A 387 -12.57 -7.16 20.15
N GLY A 388 -11.59 -8.01 19.85
CA GLY A 388 -11.64 -9.04 18.83
C GLY A 388 -11.02 -8.63 17.49
N ASP A 389 -10.74 -9.63 16.66
CA ASP A 389 -10.11 -9.46 15.34
C ASP A 389 -10.95 -8.61 14.37
N ASP A 390 -12.24 -8.41 14.66
CA ASP A 390 -13.14 -7.58 13.87
C ASP A 390 -13.16 -6.09 14.30
N PHE A 391 -12.41 -5.72 15.35
CA PHE A 391 -12.36 -4.36 15.88
C PHE A 391 -11.95 -3.34 14.80
N TRP A 392 -10.79 -3.55 14.17
CA TRP A 392 -10.32 -2.68 13.10
C TRP A 392 -11.26 -2.71 11.89
N PRO A 393 -11.69 -3.88 11.36
CA PRO A 393 -12.70 -3.92 10.31
C PRO A 393 -13.95 -3.09 10.59
N ARG A 394 -14.54 -3.19 11.79
CA ARG A 394 -15.74 -2.42 12.17
C ARG A 394 -15.45 -0.92 12.28
N LEU A 395 -14.30 -0.53 12.84
CA LEU A 395 -13.85 0.86 12.91
C LEU A 395 -13.71 1.48 11.52
N HIS A 396 -12.99 0.81 10.62
CA HIS A 396 -12.78 1.32 9.26
C HIS A 396 -14.08 1.46 8.48
N GLN A 397 -15.02 0.53 8.66
CA GLN A 397 -16.35 0.59 8.04
C GLN A 397 -17.19 1.76 8.58
N LEU A 398 -17.13 2.00 9.89
CA LEU A 398 -17.85 3.11 10.51
C LEU A 398 -17.31 4.46 10.03
N VAL A 399 -15.98 4.62 10.03
CA VAL A 399 -15.30 5.80 9.49
C VAL A 399 -15.73 6.07 8.05
N ARG A 400 -15.65 5.07 7.15
CA ARG A 400 -16.09 5.24 5.75
C ARG A 400 -17.56 5.60 5.61
N THR A 401 -18.41 5.17 6.54
CA THR A 401 -19.84 5.48 6.48
C THR A 401 -20.11 6.94 6.84
N GLU A 402 -19.32 7.52 7.73
CA GLU A 402 -19.56 8.86 8.27
C GLU A 402 -18.71 9.95 7.61
N HIS A 403 -17.51 9.64 7.14
CA HIS A 403 -16.59 10.59 6.50
C HIS A 403 -16.71 10.71 4.97
N GLN A 404 -17.79 10.19 4.36
CA GLN A 404 -17.94 10.16 2.90
C GLN A 404 -17.81 11.52 2.19
N HIS A 405 -18.02 12.61 2.91
CA HIS A 405 -18.07 13.97 2.37
C HIS A 405 -16.98 14.89 2.92
N ASP A 406 -16.05 14.34 3.71
CA ASP A 406 -14.94 15.11 4.25
C ASP A 406 -13.84 15.23 3.20
N ALA A 407 -13.20 16.41 3.12
CA ALA A 407 -11.98 16.54 2.32
C ALA A 407 -10.86 15.81 3.07
N PRO A 408 -10.32 14.70 2.54
CA PRO A 408 -9.26 13.98 3.22
C PRO A 408 -7.98 14.80 3.11
N VAL A 409 -7.20 14.83 4.19
CA VAL A 409 -6.00 15.65 4.26
C VAL A 409 -4.89 14.97 3.44
N GLU A 410 -4.35 15.68 2.44
CA GLU A 410 -3.34 15.16 1.49
C GLU A 410 -1.88 15.36 1.96
N ASP A 411 -1.66 15.78 3.21
CA ASP A 411 -0.32 16.02 3.77
C ASP A 411 -0.09 15.16 5.01
N TYR A 412 1.17 15.01 5.42
CA TYR A 412 1.56 14.41 6.70
C TYR A 412 1.85 15.48 7.76
N ASP A 413 2.06 16.74 7.35
CA ASP A 413 2.15 17.89 8.26
C ASP A 413 0.80 18.61 8.31
N HIS A 414 0.20 18.62 9.49
CA HIS A 414 -1.14 19.14 9.67
C HIS A 414 -1.16 20.31 10.64
N ASP A 415 -2.07 21.24 10.38
CA ASP A 415 -2.42 22.26 11.37
C ASP A 415 -2.83 21.59 12.70
N PRO A 416 -2.44 22.11 13.87
CA PRO A 416 -2.75 21.51 15.16
C PRO A 416 -4.25 21.20 15.38
N ALA A 417 -5.16 21.98 14.76
CA ALA A 417 -6.58 21.69 14.83
C ALA A 417 -6.97 20.43 14.06
N VAL A 418 -6.28 20.10 12.97
CA VAL A 418 -6.46 18.85 12.21
C VAL A 418 -5.95 17.66 13.03
N GLU A 419 -4.74 17.77 13.60
CA GLU A 419 -4.15 16.75 14.48
C GLU A 419 -5.10 16.38 15.63
N ALA A 420 -5.61 17.40 16.35
CA ALA A 420 -6.56 17.21 17.44
C ALA A 420 -7.84 16.50 16.99
N ARG A 421 -8.35 16.82 15.78
CA ARG A 421 -9.52 16.13 15.22
C ARG A 421 -9.25 14.67 14.91
N GLN A 422 -8.07 14.33 14.39
CA GLN A 422 -7.72 12.95 14.04
C GLN A 422 -7.50 12.08 15.27
N TYR A 423 -6.83 12.59 16.30
CA TYR A 423 -6.71 11.90 17.59
C TYR A 423 -8.07 11.67 18.25
N ARG A 424 -8.94 12.68 18.22
CA ARG A 424 -10.32 12.57 18.69
C ARG A 424 -11.13 11.56 17.89
N ALA A 425 -11.01 11.55 16.57
CA ALA A 425 -11.68 10.56 15.72
C ALA A 425 -11.26 9.14 16.12
N LEU A 426 -9.95 8.88 16.30
CA LEU A 426 -9.46 7.58 16.75
C LEU A 426 -10.15 7.11 18.04
N SER A 427 -10.15 7.96 19.08
CA SER A 427 -10.67 7.57 20.39
C SER A 427 -12.20 7.47 20.42
N THR A 428 -12.91 8.36 19.74
CA THR A 428 -14.38 8.33 19.64
C THR A 428 -14.86 7.13 18.83
N TYR A 429 -14.28 6.85 17.66
CA TYR A 429 -14.67 5.67 16.86
C TYR A 429 -14.29 4.36 17.55
N ALA A 430 -13.12 4.29 18.20
CA ALA A 430 -12.73 3.13 18.98
C ALA A 430 -13.74 2.85 20.12
N SER A 431 -14.18 3.88 20.84
CA SER A 431 -15.17 3.74 21.92
C SER A 431 -16.53 3.27 21.39
N ARG A 432 -16.97 3.84 20.26
CA ARG A 432 -18.24 3.47 19.62
C ARG A 432 -18.25 2.03 19.12
N VAL A 433 -17.15 1.58 18.52
CA VAL A 433 -17.05 0.22 17.98
C VAL A 433 -16.81 -0.81 19.07
N SER A 434 -16.00 -0.50 20.08
CA SER A 434 -15.84 -1.40 21.24
C SER A 434 -17.14 -1.53 22.04
N GLY A 435 -17.96 -0.48 22.06
CA GLY A 435 -19.14 -0.38 22.93
C GLY A 435 -18.78 0.01 24.37
N TYR A 436 -17.56 0.51 24.61
CA TYR A 436 -17.05 0.85 25.93
C TYR A 436 -16.43 2.26 25.95
N ASP A 437 -16.45 2.88 27.13
CA ASP A 437 -15.73 4.14 27.39
C ASP A 437 -14.22 3.87 27.46
N LEU A 438 -13.47 4.32 26.44
CA LEU A 438 -12.02 4.17 26.36
C LEU A 438 -11.26 5.41 26.85
N THR A 439 -11.90 6.33 27.58
CA THR A 439 -11.25 7.54 28.10
C THR A 439 -10.03 7.19 28.97
N ASP A 440 -10.15 6.22 29.88
CA ASP A 440 -9.02 5.80 30.73
C ASP A 440 -7.85 5.25 29.90
N PHE A 441 -8.15 4.42 28.90
CA PHE A 441 -7.17 3.82 28.01
C PHE A 441 -6.41 4.88 27.20
N PHE A 442 -7.11 5.78 26.50
CA PHE A 442 -6.47 6.78 25.65
C PHE A 442 -5.83 7.91 26.47
N VAL A 443 -6.52 8.46 27.46
CA VAL A 443 -6.10 9.70 28.13
C VAL A 443 -5.15 9.43 29.31
N ARG A 444 -5.42 8.41 30.12
CA ARG A 444 -4.65 8.18 31.35
C ARG A 444 -3.56 7.13 31.18
N LYS A 445 -3.86 6.00 30.56
CA LYS A 445 -2.93 4.89 30.41
C LYS A 445 -1.87 5.18 29.35
N TRP A 446 -2.32 5.48 28.13
CA TRP A 446 -1.42 5.71 27.01
C TRP A 446 -1.12 7.18 26.74
N ALA A 447 -1.87 8.10 27.36
CA ALA A 447 -1.69 9.55 27.25
C ALA A 447 -1.64 10.08 25.81
N PHE A 448 -2.55 9.57 24.97
CA PHE A 448 -2.85 10.17 23.66
C PHE A 448 -3.32 11.62 23.87
N PRO A 449 -2.97 12.55 22.97
CA PRO A 449 -3.33 13.96 23.07
C PRO A 449 -4.82 14.19 22.71
N ILE A 450 -5.73 13.55 23.45
CA ILE A 450 -7.18 13.75 23.32
C ILE A 450 -7.55 15.03 24.07
N ASP A 451 -8.14 15.98 23.36
CA ASP A 451 -8.55 17.25 23.94
C ASP A 451 -9.84 17.11 24.79
N ALA A 452 -10.20 18.19 25.50
CA ALA A 452 -11.41 18.21 26.33
C ALA A 452 -12.68 17.94 25.51
N THR A 453 -12.68 18.32 24.22
CA THR A 453 -13.77 18.05 23.29
C THR A 453 -13.94 16.54 23.09
N GLY A 454 -12.87 15.81 22.77
CA GLY A 454 -12.91 14.36 22.59
C GLY A 454 -13.32 13.61 23.84
N VAL A 455 -12.84 14.03 25.02
CA VAL A 455 -13.29 13.45 26.30
C VAL A 455 -14.80 13.66 26.51
N ALA A 456 -15.32 14.85 26.22
CA ALA A 456 -16.75 15.13 26.32
C ALA A 456 -17.58 14.32 25.31
N GLU A 457 -17.08 14.14 24.08
CA GLU A 457 -17.73 13.33 23.05
C GLU A 457 -17.84 11.85 23.47
N ILE A 458 -16.78 11.25 24.02
CA ILE A 458 -16.83 9.87 24.54
C ILE A 458 -17.82 9.78 25.72
N ALA A 459 -17.75 10.72 26.67
CA ALA A 459 -18.66 10.73 27.83
C ALA A 459 -20.15 10.85 27.40
N ALA A 460 -20.43 11.60 26.34
CA ALA A 460 -21.78 11.77 25.81
C ALA A 460 -22.39 10.46 25.27
N LEU A 461 -21.56 9.47 24.90
CA LEU A 461 -22.01 8.15 24.45
C LEU A 461 -22.58 7.30 25.60
N ARG A 462 -22.30 7.64 26.87
CA ARG A 462 -22.77 6.93 28.08
C ARG A 462 -22.45 5.42 28.06
N LEU A 463 -21.28 5.08 27.57
CA LEU A 463 -20.82 3.69 27.46
C LEU A 463 -20.31 3.17 28.82
N PRO A 464 -20.43 1.87 29.10
CA PRO A 464 -19.84 1.26 30.28
C PRO A 464 -18.30 1.22 30.17
N SER A 465 -17.62 1.05 31.30
CA SER A 465 -16.18 0.75 31.30
C SER A 465 -15.90 -0.65 30.71
N PRO A 466 -14.74 -0.86 30.05
CA PRO A 466 -14.34 -2.17 29.57
C PRO A 466 -14.31 -3.23 30.70
N PRO A 467 -14.72 -4.49 30.42
CA PRO A 467 -14.70 -5.56 31.42
C PRO A 467 -13.28 -6.03 31.77
N VAL A 468 -12.30 -5.71 30.91
CA VAL A 468 -10.87 -5.98 31.08
C VAL A 468 -10.13 -4.69 30.73
N ASP A 469 -9.09 -4.34 31.49
CA ASP A 469 -8.21 -3.21 31.15
C ASP A 469 -7.44 -3.53 29.86
N PRO A 470 -7.76 -2.91 28.70
CA PRO A 470 -7.09 -3.23 27.44
C PRO A 470 -5.58 -2.96 27.50
N SER A 471 -5.15 -2.00 28.31
CA SER A 471 -3.73 -1.64 28.43
C SER A 471 -2.85 -2.71 29.09
N SER A 472 -3.47 -3.75 29.67
CA SER A 472 -2.79 -4.88 30.31
C SER A 472 -2.56 -6.08 29.38
N LEU A 473 -3.13 -6.08 28.17
CA LEU A 473 -3.08 -7.22 27.26
C LEU A 473 -1.75 -7.30 26.48
N SER A 474 -1.33 -8.51 26.14
CA SER A 474 -0.19 -8.81 25.25
C SER A 474 -0.51 -9.96 24.32
N ASP A 475 0.22 -10.04 23.20
CA ASP A 475 0.21 -11.18 22.27
C ASP A 475 0.74 -12.48 22.90
#